data_AF-A0AAQ3RU21-F1
#
_entry.id   AF-A0AAQ3RU21-F1
#
_cell.length_a   1.000
_cell.length_b   1.000
_cell.length_c   1.000
_cell.angle_alpha   90.00
_cell.angle_beta   90.00
_cell.angle_gamma   90.00
#
_symmetry.space_group_name_H-M   'P 1'
#
loop_
_entity.id
_entity.type
_entity.pdbx_description
1 polymer ?
#
loop_
_entity_poly.entity_id
_entity_poly.type
_entity_poly.pdbx_seq_one_letter_code
_entity_poly.pdbx_strand_id
1 'polypeptide(L)'
;ASSQVAAKVIGEVQALIIFPLIPYSILVVFYMFWISASLHIFSSGQVVQNNCNSNCCTYDLIAKRVNCDHCCGYSIHYTPHIGVSILFHLFGCYWATQFFIAFSSTVIAGSVASYYWAHGETSPEIPFLSVLSSMTRLMQYNLGSVALGSLIVSFVESIRFLLEAIRRKLKDSSDGRNSCIGKAAYRSSQCFLKCIEWTIKSVNRNAYILIAVTGKSFFTASSIATDLIMNNILKIGRLNVIGDVILFLGKLCVSLSCALFAFLMLDTHKYRSAHNKTSSPLFPVVVCWALGYIVATLFFAVVEMSIDTIVLSFCQDSEEHQGTAQYAPPLLIETLTDQNEMQRLTQGP
;
A
#
# COMPACT_ATOMS: atom_id res chain seq x y z
N ALA A 1 20.92 -4.73 12.51
CA ALA A 1 21.43 -5.79 11.62
C ALA A 1 20.48 -6.20 10.52
N SER A 2 19.19 -6.51 10.75
CA SER A 2 18.25 -6.80 9.65
C SER A 2 18.26 -5.72 8.56
N SER A 3 18.26 -4.43 8.95
CA SER A 3 18.41 -3.30 8.03
C SER A 3 19.78 -3.23 7.33
N GLN A 4 20.85 -3.69 7.99
CA GLN A 4 22.21 -3.70 7.43
C GLN A 4 22.39 -4.86 6.44
N VAL A 5 21.83 -6.02 6.75
CA VAL A 5 21.75 -7.17 5.84
C VAL A 5 20.87 -6.80 4.66
N ALA A 6 19.70 -6.20 4.86
CA ALA A 6 18.86 -5.72 3.76
C ALA A 6 19.56 -4.66 2.90
N ALA A 7 20.30 -3.72 3.52
CA ALA A 7 21.11 -2.76 2.77
C ALA A 7 22.21 -3.45 1.95
N LYS A 8 22.84 -4.51 2.50
CA LYS A 8 23.79 -5.35 1.77
C LYS A 8 23.12 -6.08 0.61
N VAL A 9 21.97 -6.72 0.83
CA VAL A 9 21.19 -7.40 -0.22
C VAL A 9 20.77 -6.42 -1.32
N ILE A 10 20.37 -5.19 -0.98
CA ILE A 10 19.99 -4.19 -1.98
C ILE A 10 21.22 -3.65 -2.73
N GLY A 11 22.36 -3.54 -2.05
CA GLY A 11 23.64 -3.19 -2.65
C GLY A 11 24.16 -4.26 -3.62
N GLU A 12 23.89 -5.54 -3.34
CA GLU A 12 24.30 -6.67 -4.18
C GLU A 12 23.27 -6.96 -5.29
N VAL A 13 21.97 -6.83 -5.00
CA VAL A 13 20.87 -6.90 -5.97
C VAL A 13 20.49 -5.48 -6.40
N GLN A 14 21.41 -4.80 -7.07
CA GLN A 14 21.24 -3.40 -7.53
C GLN A 14 19.97 -3.19 -8.37
N ALA A 15 19.48 -4.23 -9.03
CA ALA A 15 18.22 -4.21 -9.77
C ALA A 15 16.99 -3.89 -8.90
N LEU A 16 17.02 -4.19 -7.58
CA LEU A 16 15.95 -3.84 -6.64
C LEU A 16 15.80 -2.32 -6.45
N ILE A 17 16.85 -1.55 -6.68
CA ILE A 17 16.81 -0.08 -6.58
C ILE A 17 15.96 0.49 -7.72
N ILE A 18 16.09 -0.05 -8.93
CA ILE A 18 15.39 0.45 -10.13
C ILE A 18 14.02 -0.19 -10.30
N PHE A 19 13.85 -1.43 -9.80
CA PHE A 19 12.64 -2.22 -9.99
C PHE A 19 11.32 -1.48 -9.72
N PRO A 20 11.16 -0.69 -8.64
CA PRO A 20 9.90 0.03 -8.36
C PRO A 20 9.40 0.90 -9.51
N LEU A 21 10.30 1.46 -10.31
CA LEU A 21 9.91 2.34 -11.41
C LEU A 21 9.04 1.63 -12.45
N ILE A 22 9.24 0.33 -12.66
CA ILE A 22 8.51 -0.46 -13.66
C ILE A 22 7.02 -0.63 -13.26
N PRO A 23 6.66 -1.26 -12.13
CA PRO A 23 5.27 -1.44 -11.73
C PRO A 23 4.57 -0.10 -11.47
N TYR A 24 5.26 0.92 -10.95
CA TYR A 24 4.65 2.25 -10.78
C TYR A 24 4.37 2.94 -12.13
N SER A 25 5.25 2.78 -13.13
CA SER A 25 4.97 3.31 -14.47
C SER A 25 3.75 2.63 -15.09
N ILE A 26 3.63 1.31 -14.94
CA ILE A 26 2.45 0.55 -15.38
C ILE A 26 1.19 1.04 -14.65
N LEU A 27 1.28 1.30 -13.35
CA LEU A 27 0.17 1.80 -12.55
C LEU A 27 -0.27 3.21 -12.97
N VAL A 28 0.68 4.09 -13.32
CA VAL A 28 0.38 5.43 -13.87
C VAL A 28 -0.39 5.30 -15.19
N VAL A 29 0.07 4.44 -16.10
CA VAL A 29 -0.63 4.18 -17.37
C VAL A 29 -2.04 3.64 -17.10
N PHE A 30 -2.17 2.68 -16.18
CA PHE A 30 -3.46 2.15 -15.76
C PHE A 30 -4.39 3.25 -15.23
N TYR A 31 -3.90 4.15 -14.36
CA TYR A 31 -4.72 5.25 -13.84
C TYR A 31 -5.13 6.24 -14.93
N MET A 32 -4.30 6.49 -15.93
CA MET A 32 -4.70 7.33 -17.08
C MET A 32 -5.91 6.73 -17.81
N PHE A 33 -5.86 5.43 -18.13
CA PHE A 33 -6.99 4.73 -18.73
C PHE A 33 -8.21 4.70 -17.82
N TRP A 34 -8.00 4.44 -16.53
CA TRP A 34 -9.06 4.40 -15.54
C TRP A 34 -9.76 5.75 -15.39
N ILE A 35 -9.02 6.86 -15.33
CA ILE A 35 -9.57 8.23 -15.27
C ILE A 35 -10.38 8.52 -16.54
N SER A 36 -9.86 8.17 -17.72
CA SER A 36 -10.60 8.33 -18.97
C SER A 36 -11.95 7.59 -18.93
N ALA A 37 -11.94 6.32 -18.51
CA ALA A 37 -13.16 5.53 -18.37
C ALA A 37 -14.10 6.11 -17.29
N SER A 38 -13.56 6.60 -16.17
CA SER A 38 -14.34 7.29 -15.13
C SER A 38 -15.10 8.48 -15.72
N LEU A 39 -14.43 9.35 -16.48
CA LEU A 39 -15.04 10.53 -17.08
C LEU A 39 -16.25 10.14 -17.94
N HIS A 40 -16.12 9.09 -18.77
CA HIS A 40 -17.23 8.59 -19.59
C HIS A 40 -18.39 8.03 -18.78
N ILE A 41 -18.11 7.24 -17.74
CA ILE A 41 -19.15 6.63 -16.90
C ILE A 41 -19.89 7.73 -16.11
N PHE A 42 -19.17 8.67 -15.50
CA PHE A 42 -19.78 9.77 -14.74
C PHE A 42 -20.53 10.76 -15.66
N SER A 43 -20.11 10.94 -16.91
CA SER A 43 -20.85 11.78 -17.88
C SER A 43 -22.09 11.12 -18.46
N SER A 44 -22.29 9.82 -18.25
CA SER A 44 -23.42 9.06 -18.85
C SER A 44 -24.75 9.23 -18.12
N GLY A 45 -24.79 10.02 -17.03
CA GLY A 45 -26.02 10.32 -16.30
C GLY A 45 -27.01 11.12 -17.17
N GLN A 46 -28.31 10.83 -17.02
CA GLN A 46 -29.34 11.58 -17.74
C GLN A 46 -29.58 12.93 -17.04
N VAL A 47 -29.46 14.03 -17.79
CA VAL A 47 -29.73 15.37 -17.28
C VAL A 47 -31.24 15.61 -17.36
N VAL A 48 -31.90 15.65 -16.22
CA VAL A 48 -33.34 15.88 -16.12
C VAL A 48 -33.58 17.27 -15.53
N GLN A 49 -34.48 18.02 -16.14
CA GLN A 49 -34.91 19.32 -15.63
C GLN A 49 -35.76 19.12 -14.37
N ASN A 50 -35.43 19.81 -13.29
CA ASN A 50 -36.20 19.71 -12.05
C ASN A 50 -37.58 20.37 -12.19
N ASN A 51 -38.56 19.87 -11.43
CA ASN A 51 -39.91 20.43 -11.42
C ASN A 51 -39.91 21.90 -10.96
N CYS A 52 -40.44 22.78 -11.81
CA CYS A 52 -40.46 24.23 -11.63
C CYS A 52 -41.64 24.71 -10.75
N ASN A 53 -42.04 23.94 -9.74
CA ASN A 53 -43.25 24.21 -8.94
C ASN A 53 -43.07 25.28 -7.86
N SER A 54 -41.88 25.87 -7.73
CA SER A 54 -41.60 26.99 -6.83
C SER A 54 -41.54 28.29 -7.64
N ASN A 55 -42.04 29.39 -7.05
CA ASN A 55 -41.92 30.78 -7.55
C ASN A 55 -40.43 31.18 -7.63
N CYS A 56 -39.73 30.64 -8.61
CA CYS A 56 -38.30 30.76 -8.74
C CYS A 56 -38.01 31.64 -9.94
N CYS A 57 -37.07 32.56 -9.74
CA CYS A 57 -36.73 33.58 -10.71
C CYS A 57 -35.21 33.74 -10.69
N THR A 58 -34.61 33.78 -11.87
CA THR A 58 -33.17 34.04 -12.02
C THR A 58 -32.97 35.37 -12.73
N TYR A 59 -31.88 36.06 -12.43
CA TYR A 59 -31.54 37.29 -13.14
C TYR A 59 -30.73 36.94 -14.39
N ASP A 60 -31.28 37.24 -15.57
CA ASP A 60 -30.59 37.05 -16.83
C ASP A 60 -29.66 38.26 -17.08
N LEU A 61 -28.35 38.03 -16.99
CA LEU A 61 -27.31 39.04 -17.19
C LEU A 61 -27.28 39.59 -18.62
N ILE A 62 -27.68 38.79 -19.61
CA ILE A 62 -27.67 39.16 -21.03
C ILE A 62 -28.90 40.00 -21.34
N ALA A 63 -30.07 39.53 -20.91
CA ALA A 63 -31.34 40.22 -21.14
C ALA A 63 -31.63 41.34 -20.12
N LYS A 64 -30.81 41.48 -19.07
CA LYS A 64 -30.94 42.46 -17.97
C LYS A 64 -32.31 42.48 -17.32
N ARG A 65 -32.97 41.32 -17.26
CA ARG A 65 -34.31 41.16 -16.70
C ARG A 65 -34.40 39.94 -15.81
N VAL A 66 -35.34 39.96 -14.88
CA VAL A 66 -35.70 38.79 -14.08
C VAL A 66 -36.50 37.83 -14.98
N ASN A 67 -36.04 36.60 -15.12
CA ASN A 67 -36.71 35.53 -15.86
C ASN A 67 -37.20 34.45 -14.88
N CYS A 68 -38.51 34.25 -14.84
CA CYS A 68 -39.16 33.26 -13.98
C CYS A 68 -39.65 32.03 -14.77
N ASP A 69 -39.55 32.02 -16.10
CA ASP A 69 -40.18 30.97 -16.92
C ASP A 69 -39.34 29.69 -17.03
N HIS A 70 -38.05 29.70 -16.69
CA HIS A 70 -37.14 28.56 -16.87
C HIS A 70 -36.04 28.51 -15.80
N CYS A 71 -36.40 28.80 -14.54
CA CYS A 71 -35.43 28.93 -13.45
C CYS A 71 -35.01 27.58 -12.81
N CYS A 72 -35.52 26.48 -13.34
CA CYS A 72 -35.46 25.16 -12.74
C CYS A 72 -34.08 24.57 -12.99
N GLY A 73 -33.31 24.33 -11.92
CA GLY A 73 -32.01 23.69 -12.02
C GLY A 73 -32.09 22.30 -12.65
N TYR A 74 -30.96 21.78 -13.10
CA TYR A 74 -30.86 20.42 -13.62
C TYR A 74 -30.37 19.48 -12.52
N SER A 75 -30.94 18.27 -12.46
CA SER A 75 -30.37 17.18 -11.68
C SER A 75 -29.87 16.08 -12.60
N ILE A 76 -28.79 15.43 -12.18
CA ILE A 76 -28.24 14.27 -12.90
C ILE A 76 -28.90 13.04 -12.29
N HIS A 77 -29.72 12.36 -13.08
CA HIS A 77 -30.35 11.12 -12.68
C HIS A 77 -29.53 9.94 -13.20
N TYR A 78 -28.94 9.18 -12.26
CA TYR A 78 -28.24 7.94 -12.59
C TYR A 78 -29.24 6.78 -12.57
N THR A 79 -29.27 6.02 -13.65
CA THR A 79 -30.00 4.75 -13.70
C THR A 79 -29.30 3.72 -12.80
N PRO A 80 -30.03 2.71 -12.28
CA PRO A 80 -29.42 1.68 -11.41
C PRO A 80 -28.22 0.96 -12.05
N HIS A 81 -28.27 0.74 -13.37
CA HIS A 81 -27.15 0.10 -14.08
C HIS A 81 -25.89 0.97 -14.09
N ILE A 82 -26.00 2.30 -14.29
CA ILE A 82 -24.85 3.21 -14.20
C ILE A 82 -24.30 3.23 -12.77
N GLY A 83 -25.18 3.21 -11.76
CA GLY A 83 -24.75 3.11 -10.36
C GLY A 83 -23.93 1.86 -10.06
N VAL A 84 -24.35 0.69 -10.54
CA VAL A 84 -23.59 -0.56 -10.41
C VAL A 84 -22.27 -0.50 -11.18
N SER A 85 -22.28 0.06 -12.40
CA SER A 85 -21.04 0.26 -13.19
C SER A 85 -20.04 1.16 -12.47
N ILE A 86 -20.49 2.25 -11.83
CA ILE A 86 -19.62 3.13 -11.02
C ILE A 86 -19.00 2.34 -9.86
N LEU A 87 -19.80 1.55 -9.13
CA LEU A 87 -19.30 0.76 -8.00
C LEU A 87 -18.27 -0.28 -8.46
N PHE A 88 -18.57 -1.01 -9.53
CA PHE A 88 -17.65 -1.98 -10.13
C PHE A 88 -16.36 -1.31 -10.61
N HIS A 89 -16.45 -0.14 -11.23
CA HIS A 89 -15.30 0.63 -11.73
C HIS A 89 -14.39 1.12 -10.62
N LEU A 90 -14.95 1.62 -9.51
CA LEU A 90 -14.21 2.03 -8.32
C LEU A 90 -13.56 0.83 -7.62
N PHE A 91 -14.32 -0.25 -7.43
CA PHE A 91 -13.80 -1.48 -6.83
C PHE A 91 -12.70 -2.12 -7.69
N GLY A 92 -12.89 -2.14 -9.01
CA GLY A 92 -11.89 -2.64 -9.96
C GLY A 92 -10.58 -1.84 -9.92
N CYS A 93 -10.65 -0.53 -9.74
CA CYS A 93 -9.46 0.32 -9.51
C CYS A 93 -8.70 -0.09 -8.25
N TYR A 94 -9.45 -0.25 -7.17
CA TYR A 94 -8.89 -0.62 -5.88
C TYR A 94 -8.23 -1.99 -5.95
N TRP A 95 -8.92 -2.98 -6.53
CA TRP A 95 -8.39 -4.31 -6.72
C TRP A 95 -7.17 -4.33 -7.64
N ALA A 96 -7.20 -3.65 -8.78
CA ALA A 96 -6.04 -3.55 -9.67
C ALA A 96 -4.82 -2.94 -8.96
N THR A 97 -5.04 -1.89 -8.16
CA THR A 97 -3.97 -1.27 -7.34
C THR A 97 -3.39 -2.28 -6.35
N GLN A 98 -4.25 -2.98 -5.61
CA GLN A 98 -3.82 -4.02 -4.65
C GLN A 98 -3.10 -5.18 -5.35
N PHE A 99 -3.54 -5.56 -6.55
CA PHE A 99 -2.88 -6.57 -7.36
C PHE A 99 -1.47 -6.15 -7.77
N PHE A 100 -1.28 -4.92 -8.28
CA PHE A 100 0.06 -4.43 -8.64
C PHE A 100 0.99 -4.32 -7.43
N ILE A 101 0.47 -3.90 -6.27
CA ILE A 101 1.24 -3.86 -5.01
C ILE A 101 1.65 -5.28 -4.61
N ALA A 102 0.71 -6.23 -4.62
CA ALA A 102 0.96 -7.62 -4.29
C ALA A 102 1.97 -8.26 -5.24
N PHE A 103 1.78 -8.07 -6.55
CA PHE A 103 2.69 -8.54 -7.60
C PHE A 103 4.12 -8.03 -7.37
N SER A 104 4.27 -6.71 -7.21
CA SER A 104 5.59 -6.09 -7.00
C SER A 104 6.26 -6.63 -5.73
N SER A 105 5.48 -6.76 -4.65
CA SER A 105 5.95 -7.31 -3.38
C SER A 105 6.42 -8.77 -3.52
N THR A 106 5.67 -9.61 -4.23
CA THR A 106 6.04 -11.01 -4.50
C THR A 106 7.31 -11.11 -5.36
N VAL A 107 7.49 -10.24 -6.36
CA VAL A 107 8.72 -10.23 -7.18
C VAL A 107 9.95 -9.86 -6.35
N ILE A 108 9.86 -8.79 -5.54
CA ILE A 108 10.94 -8.35 -4.64
C ILE A 108 11.27 -9.48 -3.66
N ALA A 109 10.26 -10.03 -2.99
CA ALA A 109 10.43 -11.14 -2.07
C ALA A 109 11.06 -12.36 -2.73
N GLY A 110 10.65 -12.71 -3.95
CA GLY A 110 11.23 -13.85 -4.67
C GLY A 110 12.69 -13.65 -5.04
N SER A 111 13.09 -12.42 -5.37
CA SER A 111 14.49 -12.09 -5.67
C SER A 111 15.36 -12.14 -4.41
N VAL A 112 14.88 -11.54 -3.32
CA VAL A 112 15.58 -11.54 -2.02
C VAL A 112 15.65 -12.96 -1.41
N ALA A 113 14.58 -13.75 -1.54
CA ALA A 113 14.56 -15.14 -1.13
C ALA A 113 15.59 -15.96 -1.92
N SER A 114 15.65 -15.80 -3.25
CA SER A 114 16.67 -16.48 -4.06
C SER A 114 18.10 -16.13 -3.63
N TYR A 115 18.36 -14.90 -3.16
CA TYR A 115 19.65 -14.53 -2.57
C TYR A 115 19.89 -15.22 -1.22
N TYR A 116 18.90 -15.19 -0.31
CA TYR A 116 19.00 -15.80 1.01
C TYR A 116 19.28 -17.31 0.92
N TRP A 117 18.46 -18.04 0.16
CA TRP A 117 18.56 -19.50 0.04
C TRP A 117 19.75 -19.98 -0.82
N ALA A 118 20.49 -19.05 -1.44
CA ALA A 118 21.75 -19.31 -2.12
C ALA A 118 22.98 -19.05 -1.22
N HIS A 119 22.83 -19.04 0.10
CA HIS A 119 23.89 -18.73 1.09
C HIS A 119 24.51 -17.32 0.92
N GLY A 120 23.84 -16.41 0.21
CA GLY A 120 24.43 -15.13 -0.18
C GLY A 120 25.59 -15.25 -1.18
N GLU A 121 25.82 -16.44 -1.74
CA GLU A 121 26.77 -16.67 -2.83
C GLU A 121 26.04 -16.56 -4.17
N THR A 122 25.60 -15.35 -4.53
CA THR A 122 25.17 -15.13 -5.92
C THR A 122 26.42 -15.01 -6.79
N SER A 123 26.55 -15.89 -7.80
CA SER A 123 27.55 -15.71 -8.85
C SER A 123 27.50 -14.26 -9.35
N PRO A 124 28.65 -13.57 -9.49
CA PRO A 124 28.73 -12.16 -9.89
C PRO A 124 28.14 -11.88 -11.28
N GLU A 125 27.72 -12.91 -12.01
CA GLU A 125 27.05 -12.82 -13.30
C GLU A 125 25.52 -12.68 -13.11
N ILE A 126 25.14 -11.41 -12.93
CA ILE A 126 23.90 -10.74 -13.40
C ILE A 126 22.79 -10.51 -12.33
N PRO A 127 22.91 -9.45 -11.50
CA PRO A 127 21.87 -9.01 -10.55
C PRO A 127 20.50 -8.67 -11.18
N PHE A 128 20.45 -8.34 -12.48
CA PHE A 128 19.20 -8.07 -13.20
C PHE A 128 18.40 -9.34 -13.54
N LEU A 129 19.09 -10.48 -13.72
CA LEU A 129 18.42 -11.75 -14.01
C LEU A 129 17.67 -12.29 -12.80
N SER A 130 18.07 -11.98 -11.56
CA SER A 130 17.35 -12.43 -10.35
C SER A 130 15.94 -11.87 -10.28
N VAL A 131 15.79 -10.56 -10.49
CA VAL A 131 14.48 -9.89 -10.50
C VAL A 131 13.63 -10.37 -11.69
N LEU A 132 14.23 -10.47 -12.88
CA LEU A 132 13.52 -10.93 -14.07
C LEU A 132 13.10 -12.40 -13.96
N SER A 133 13.97 -13.26 -13.44
CA SER A 133 13.69 -14.68 -13.17
C SER A 133 12.58 -14.83 -12.13
N SER A 134 12.62 -14.06 -11.03
CA SER A 134 11.55 -14.00 -10.04
C SER A 134 10.22 -13.58 -10.68
N MET A 135 10.23 -12.56 -11.53
CA MET A 135 9.06 -12.09 -12.27
C MET A 135 8.50 -13.15 -13.23
N THR A 136 9.35 -13.84 -13.99
CA THR A 136 8.93 -14.92 -14.90
C THR A 136 8.35 -16.10 -14.14
N ARG A 137 8.98 -16.51 -13.03
CA ARG A 137 8.47 -17.57 -12.15
C ARG A 137 7.11 -17.19 -11.56
N LEU A 138 6.95 -15.95 -11.12
CA LEU A 138 5.67 -15.43 -10.63
C LEU A 138 4.58 -15.51 -11.71
N MET A 139 4.87 -15.03 -12.92
CA MET A 139 3.92 -15.02 -14.03
C MET A 139 3.49 -16.42 -14.47
N GLN A 140 4.41 -17.39 -14.42
CA GLN A 140 4.14 -18.76 -14.86
C GLN A 140 3.39 -19.59 -13.81
N TYR A 141 3.72 -19.44 -12.53
CA TYR A 141 3.28 -20.39 -11.50
C TYR A 141 2.39 -19.78 -10.41
N ASN A 142 2.60 -18.50 -10.06
CA ASN A 142 2.03 -17.92 -8.84
C ASN A 142 1.05 -16.76 -9.08
N LEU A 143 0.85 -16.35 -10.34
CA LEU A 143 0.00 -15.20 -10.71
C LEU A 143 -1.43 -15.33 -10.20
N GLY A 144 -2.02 -16.53 -10.32
CA GLY A 144 -3.39 -16.80 -9.86
C GLY A 144 -3.54 -16.65 -8.34
N SER A 145 -2.57 -17.12 -7.56
CA SER A 145 -2.55 -16.95 -6.10
C SER A 145 -2.45 -15.49 -5.69
N VAL A 146 -1.63 -14.69 -6.40
CA VAL A 146 -1.51 -13.25 -6.16
C VAL A 146 -2.78 -12.49 -6.56
N ALA A 147 -3.41 -12.85 -7.68
CA ALA A 147 -4.68 -12.28 -8.10
C ALA A 147 -5.82 -12.59 -7.11
N LEU A 148 -5.92 -13.84 -6.66
CA LEU A 148 -6.91 -14.26 -5.68
C LEU A 148 -6.68 -13.60 -4.31
N GLY A 149 -5.44 -13.59 -3.83
CA GLY A 149 -5.07 -12.94 -2.58
C GLY A 149 -5.44 -11.46 -2.60
N SER A 150 -5.01 -10.73 -3.64
CA SER A 150 -5.29 -9.29 -3.75
C SER A 150 -6.78 -8.99 -3.87
N LEU A 151 -7.57 -9.86 -4.50
CA LEU A 151 -9.03 -9.72 -4.58
C LEU A 151 -9.69 -9.89 -3.22
N ILE A 152 -9.33 -10.93 -2.47
CA ILE A 152 -9.88 -11.19 -1.12
C ILE A 152 -9.57 -10.02 -0.20
N VAL A 153 -8.33 -9.56 -0.22
CA VAL A 153 -7.87 -8.40 0.56
C VAL A 153 -8.68 -7.16 0.20
N SER A 154 -8.79 -6.86 -1.09
CA SER A 154 -9.50 -5.68 -1.57
C SER A 154 -10.97 -5.70 -1.15
N PHE A 155 -11.60 -6.86 -1.20
CA PHE A 155 -12.99 -7.06 -0.80
C PHE A 155 -13.19 -6.84 0.71
N VAL A 156 -12.34 -7.44 1.55
CA VAL A 156 -12.42 -7.29 3.01
C VAL A 156 -12.16 -5.84 3.43
N GLU A 157 -11.15 -5.19 2.86
CA GLU A 157 -10.83 -3.79 3.15
C GLU A 157 -11.94 -2.84 2.70
N SER A 158 -12.56 -3.09 1.53
CA SER A 158 -13.70 -2.31 1.04
C SER A 158 -14.90 -2.41 1.99
N ILE A 159 -15.20 -3.62 2.47
CA ILE A 159 -16.26 -3.84 3.47
C ILE A 159 -15.92 -3.13 4.78
N ARG A 160 -14.68 -3.24 5.27
CA ARG A 160 -14.23 -2.54 6.48
C ARG A 160 -14.43 -1.03 6.37
N PHE A 161 -14.02 -0.45 5.24
CA PHE A 161 -14.18 0.96 4.98
C PHE A 161 -15.66 1.38 4.97
N LEU A 162 -16.52 0.60 4.32
CA LEU A 162 -17.96 0.85 4.29
C LEU A 162 -18.59 0.78 5.68
N LEU A 163 -18.27 -0.25 6.47
CA LEU A 163 -18.77 -0.42 7.83
C LEU A 163 -18.32 0.71 8.75
N GLU A 164 -17.05 1.14 8.65
CA GLU A 164 -16.53 2.27 9.43
C GLU A 164 -17.19 3.59 9.01
N ALA A 165 -17.46 3.78 7.72
CA ALA A 165 -18.21 4.94 7.23
C ALA A 165 -19.65 4.97 7.80
N ILE A 166 -20.34 3.83 7.80
CA ILE A 166 -21.67 3.69 8.41
C ILE A 166 -21.61 3.96 9.91
N ARG A 167 -20.62 3.39 10.62
CA ARG A 167 -20.42 3.60 12.06
C ARG A 167 -20.22 5.07 12.40
N ARG A 168 -19.40 5.80 11.65
CA ARG A 168 -19.18 7.24 11.84
C ARG A 168 -20.47 8.04 11.67
N LYS A 169 -21.23 7.80 10.59
CA LYS A 169 -22.52 8.46 10.36
C LYS A 169 -23.56 8.17 11.45
N LEU A 170 -23.59 6.94 11.95
CA LEU A 170 -24.50 6.55 13.03
C LEU A 170 -24.10 7.17 14.36
N LYS A 171 -22.80 7.31 14.65
CA LYS A 171 -22.30 7.96 15.86
C LYS A 171 -22.68 9.44 15.93
N ASP A 172 -22.69 10.11 14.78
CA ASP A 172 -23.13 11.52 14.68
C ASP A 172 -24.66 11.67 14.82
N SER A 173 -25.43 10.58 14.67
CA SER A 173 -26.89 10.56 14.71
C SER A 173 -27.48 9.92 15.97
N SER A 174 -26.64 9.37 16.85
CA SER A 174 -27.08 8.59 18.02
C SER A 174 -27.05 9.42 19.31
N ASP A 175 -28.03 10.30 19.44
CA ASP A 175 -28.64 10.61 20.74
C ASP A 175 -30.02 9.92 20.76
N GLY A 176 -30.09 8.74 21.37
CA GLY A 176 -31.34 8.01 21.65
C GLY A 176 -32.06 7.31 20.48
N ARG A 177 -31.71 6.04 20.18
CA ARG A 177 -32.76 5.05 19.81
C ARG A 177 -32.31 3.58 19.92
N ASN A 178 -32.95 2.87 20.85
CA ASN A 178 -32.92 1.41 21.02
C ASN A 178 -33.72 0.69 19.92
N SER A 179 -33.21 0.66 18.69
CA SER A 179 -33.83 -0.11 17.59
C SER A 179 -33.16 -1.48 17.41
N CYS A 180 -33.94 -2.47 16.96
CA CYS A 180 -33.48 -3.78 16.48
C CYS A 180 -32.30 -3.66 15.49
N ILE A 181 -32.28 -2.57 14.71
CA ILE A 181 -31.20 -2.20 13.78
C ILE A 181 -29.87 -2.00 14.52
N GLY A 182 -29.88 -1.40 15.72
CA GLY A 182 -28.66 -1.23 16.54
C GLY A 182 -28.10 -2.56 17.05
N LYS A 183 -28.96 -3.52 17.41
CA LYS A 183 -28.55 -4.88 17.83
C LYS A 183 -28.05 -5.72 16.66
N ALA A 184 -28.68 -5.62 15.49
CA ALA A 184 -28.23 -6.28 14.26
C ALA A 184 -26.91 -5.68 13.76
N ALA A 185 -26.77 -4.35 13.79
CA ALA A 185 -25.51 -3.65 13.46
C ALA A 185 -24.38 -4.03 14.43
N TYR A 186 -24.66 -4.15 15.73
CA TYR A 186 -23.67 -4.60 16.72
C TYR A 186 -23.22 -6.06 16.48
N ARG A 187 -24.15 -6.99 16.20
CA ARG A 187 -23.80 -8.40 15.92
C ARG A 187 -23.09 -8.58 14.57
N SER A 188 -23.53 -7.87 13.54
CA SER A 188 -22.85 -7.80 12.24
C SER A 188 -21.43 -7.24 12.41
N SER A 189 -21.28 -6.13 13.15
CA SER A 189 -19.98 -5.53 13.48
C SER A 189 -19.03 -6.51 14.18
N GLN A 190 -19.51 -7.39 15.06
CA GLN A 190 -18.65 -8.37 15.74
C GLN A 190 -18.20 -9.52 14.80
N CYS A 191 -19.07 -9.97 13.89
CA CYS A 191 -18.70 -10.94 12.86
C CYS A 191 -17.68 -10.36 11.88
N PHE A 192 -17.92 -9.12 11.43
CA PHE A 192 -17.00 -8.40 10.55
C PHE A 192 -15.68 -8.06 11.23
N LEU A 193 -15.68 -7.68 12.51
CA LEU A 193 -14.44 -7.49 13.27
C LEU A 193 -13.63 -8.79 13.37
N LYS A 194 -14.29 -9.95 13.49
CA LYS A 194 -13.60 -11.25 13.42
C LYS A 194 -13.06 -11.58 12.02
N CYS A 195 -13.81 -11.30 10.95
CA CYS A 195 -13.30 -11.48 9.57
C CYS A 195 -12.14 -10.54 9.25
N ILE A 196 -12.24 -9.30 9.72
CA ILE A 196 -11.18 -8.29 9.63
C ILE A 196 -9.98 -8.69 10.48
N GLU A 197 -10.18 -9.15 11.72
CA GLU A 197 -9.11 -9.65 12.58
C GLU A 197 -8.44 -10.88 11.96
N TRP A 198 -9.20 -11.79 11.35
CA TRP A 198 -8.67 -12.94 10.63
C TRP A 198 -7.89 -12.52 9.39
N THR A 199 -8.36 -11.54 8.63
CA THR A 199 -7.68 -11.01 7.43
C THR A 199 -6.44 -10.16 7.79
N ILE A 200 -6.51 -9.39 8.89
CA ILE A 200 -5.37 -8.69 9.50
C ILE A 200 -4.35 -9.71 10.02
N LYS A 201 -4.79 -10.81 10.64
CA LYS A 201 -3.94 -11.95 11.03
C LYS A 201 -3.40 -12.72 9.83
N SER A 202 -4.07 -12.71 8.68
CA SER A 202 -3.70 -13.43 7.44
C SER A 202 -2.70 -12.67 6.56
N VAL A 203 -2.27 -11.48 6.97
CA VAL A 203 -1.16 -10.67 6.46
C VAL A 203 -0.94 -10.72 4.94
N ASN A 204 -1.45 -9.69 4.26
CA ASN A 204 -1.26 -9.50 2.82
C ASN A 204 0.23 -9.63 2.42
N ARG A 205 1.11 -8.85 3.07
CA ARG A 205 2.53 -8.77 2.72
C ARG A 205 3.29 -10.08 2.98
N ASN A 206 3.12 -10.67 4.15
CA ASN A 206 3.85 -11.87 4.58
C ASN A 206 3.37 -13.13 3.86
N ALA A 207 2.07 -13.22 3.51
CA ALA A 207 1.56 -14.27 2.64
C ALA A 207 2.19 -14.21 1.24
N TYR A 208 2.31 -13.01 0.66
CA TYR A 208 2.98 -12.83 -0.64
C TYR A 208 4.48 -13.15 -0.60
N ILE A 209 5.15 -12.84 0.52
CA ILE A 209 6.53 -13.27 0.75
C ILE A 209 6.61 -14.80 0.73
N LEU A 210 5.72 -15.47 1.45
CA LEU A 210 5.77 -16.92 1.55
C LEU A 210 5.32 -17.63 0.26
N ILE A 211 4.42 -17.04 -0.53
CA ILE A 211 4.16 -17.48 -1.92
C ILE A 211 5.47 -17.43 -2.73
N ALA A 212 6.26 -16.36 -2.57
CA ALA A 212 7.52 -16.22 -3.29
C ALA A 212 8.60 -17.23 -2.85
N VAL A 213 8.65 -17.54 -1.54
CA VAL A 213 9.62 -18.48 -0.95
C VAL A 213 9.23 -19.94 -1.22
N THR A 214 7.97 -20.31 -0.97
CA THR A 214 7.52 -21.71 -0.98
C THR A 214 6.82 -22.14 -2.26
N GLY A 215 6.34 -21.20 -3.07
CA GLY A 215 5.51 -21.49 -4.26
C GLY A 215 4.14 -22.07 -3.94
N LYS A 216 3.67 -22.01 -2.68
CA LYS A 216 2.35 -22.53 -2.27
C LYS A 216 1.22 -21.55 -2.62
N SER A 217 -0.01 -22.05 -2.62
CA SER A 217 -1.21 -21.23 -2.87
C SER A 217 -1.45 -20.21 -1.74
N PHE A 218 -2.23 -19.15 -2.03
CA PHE A 218 -2.45 -18.04 -1.11
C PHE A 218 -2.87 -18.47 0.30
N PHE A 219 -3.90 -19.32 0.44
CA PHE A 219 -4.38 -19.73 1.77
C PHE A 219 -3.34 -20.55 2.55
N THR A 220 -2.65 -21.46 1.87
CA THR A 220 -1.61 -22.28 2.52
C THR A 220 -0.42 -21.40 2.93
N ALA A 221 -0.01 -20.49 2.06
CA ALA A 221 1.07 -19.55 2.36
C ALA A 221 0.69 -18.59 3.51
N SER A 222 -0.53 -18.06 3.52
CA SER A 222 -1.03 -17.25 4.63
C SER A 222 -1.02 -18.00 5.95
N SER A 223 -1.41 -19.27 5.98
CA SER A 223 -1.40 -20.09 7.21
C SER A 223 0.02 -20.22 7.75
N ILE A 224 0.95 -20.69 6.91
CA ILE A 224 2.34 -20.90 7.33
C ILE A 224 2.98 -19.57 7.74
N ALA A 225 2.72 -18.47 7.02
CA ALA A 225 3.23 -17.16 7.39
C ALA A 225 2.72 -16.71 8.77
N THR A 226 1.43 -16.95 9.05
CA THR A 226 0.83 -16.63 10.36
C THR A 226 1.47 -17.46 11.47
N ASP A 227 1.66 -18.76 11.24
CA ASP A 227 2.27 -19.67 12.21
C ASP A 227 3.72 -19.28 12.51
N LEU A 228 4.52 -19.00 11.47
CA LEU A 228 5.90 -18.50 11.60
C LEU A 228 5.98 -17.22 12.44
N ILE A 229 5.08 -16.26 12.18
CA ILE A 229 5.04 -14.98 12.89
C ILE A 229 4.63 -15.21 14.34
N MET A 230 3.62 -16.03 14.61
CA MET A 230 3.12 -16.27 15.96
C MET A 230 4.16 -17.00 16.82
N ASN A 231 4.84 -18.00 16.24
CA ASN A 231 5.87 -18.78 16.93
C ASN A 231 7.14 -17.96 17.23
N ASN A 232 7.40 -16.90 16.45
CA ASN A 232 8.58 -16.05 16.60
C ASN A 232 8.24 -14.58 16.92
N ILE A 233 7.04 -14.32 17.44
CA ILE A 233 6.47 -12.95 17.53
C ILE A 233 7.35 -11.97 18.32
N LEU A 234 8.00 -12.43 19.39
CA LEU A 234 8.88 -11.60 20.21
C LEU A 234 10.16 -11.20 19.46
N LYS A 235 10.73 -12.14 18.69
CA LYS A 235 11.95 -11.91 17.90
C LYS A 235 11.64 -11.00 16.71
N ILE A 236 10.58 -11.30 15.97
CA ILE A 236 10.15 -10.54 14.78
C ILE A 236 9.68 -9.14 15.18
N GLY A 237 8.87 -9.03 16.25
CA GLY A 237 8.30 -7.76 16.69
C GLY A 237 9.34 -6.70 17.05
N ARG A 238 10.40 -7.08 17.77
CA ARG A 238 11.48 -6.14 18.13
C ARG A 238 12.28 -5.68 16.93
N LEU A 239 12.59 -6.60 16.01
CA LEU A 239 13.33 -6.28 14.78
C LEU A 239 12.54 -5.35 13.87
N ASN A 240 11.23 -5.57 13.77
CA ASN A 240 10.36 -4.77 12.92
C ASN A 240 10.21 -3.34 13.45
N VAL A 241 10.02 -3.17 14.77
CA VAL A 241 9.87 -1.83 15.37
C VAL A 241 11.12 -0.95 15.18
N ILE A 242 12.32 -1.51 15.39
CA ILE A 242 13.56 -0.74 15.21
C ILE A 242 13.77 -0.41 13.72
N GLY A 243 13.51 -1.39 12.84
CA GLY A 243 13.58 -1.19 11.40
C GLY A 243 12.64 -0.09 10.92
N ASP A 244 11.38 -0.13 11.35
CA ASP A 244 10.34 0.84 10.98
C ASP A 244 10.74 2.27 11.37
N VAL A 245 11.32 2.47 12.57
CA VAL A 245 11.81 3.78 13.02
C VAL A 245 12.95 4.28 12.15
N ILE A 246 13.93 3.42 11.83
CA ILE A 246 15.08 3.80 10.99
C ILE A 246 14.61 4.18 9.58
N LEU A 247 13.71 3.39 9.01
CA LEU A 247 13.17 3.63 7.67
C LEU A 247 12.30 4.88 7.62
N PHE A 248 11.50 5.13 8.67
CA PHE A 248 10.73 6.36 8.81
C PHE A 248 11.64 7.59 8.88
N LEU A 249 12.71 7.53 9.69
CA LEU A 249 13.69 8.62 9.79
C LEU A 249 14.41 8.84 8.44
N GLY A 250 14.71 7.77 7.71
CA GLY A 250 15.25 7.85 6.36
C GLY A 250 14.31 8.56 5.38
N LYS A 251 13.01 8.21 5.36
CA LYS A 251 11.99 8.87 4.54
C LYS A 251 11.88 10.36 4.85
N LEU A 252 11.91 10.73 6.12
CA LEU A 252 11.90 12.14 6.56
C LEU A 252 13.17 12.88 6.15
N CYS A 253 14.34 12.27 6.29
CA CYS A 253 15.62 12.87 5.91
C CYS A 253 15.65 13.21 4.41
N VAL A 254 15.23 12.27 3.55
CA VAL A 254 15.15 12.46 2.10
C VAL A 254 14.16 13.58 1.75
N SER A 255 12.94 13.55 2.31
CA SER A 255 11.92 14.56 1.98
C SER A 255 12.28 15.96 2.46
N LEU A 256 12.83 16.10 3.66
CA LEU A 256 13.30 17.38 4.20
C LEU A 256 14.50 17.93 3.43
N SER A 257 15.40 17.06 2.95
CA SER A 257 16.49 17.47 2.08
C SER A 257 15.96 18.03 0.76
N CYS A 258 14.98 17.38 0.13
CA CYS A 258 14.31 17.91 -1.06
C CYS A 258 13.66 19.27 -0.81
N ALA A 259 13.01 19.45 0.35
CA ALA A 259 12.41 20.72 0.74
C ALA A 259 13.46 21.83 0.94
N LEU A 260 14.58 21.50 1.59
CA LEU A 260 15.70 22.41 1.79
C LEU A 260 16.31 22.85 0.46
N PHE A 261 16.59 21.92 -0.45
CA PHE A 261 17.09 22.25 -1.78
C PHE A 261 16.11 23.12 -2.58
N ALA A 262 14.81 22.82 -2.52
CA ALA A 262 13.78 23.65 -3.15
C ALA A 262 13.77 25.08 -2.58
N PHE A 263 13.88 25.21 -1.25
CA PHE A 263 13.96 26.51 -0.58
C PHE A 263 15.21 27.30 -1.00
N LEU A 264 16.39 26.66 -0.97
CA LEU A 264 17.65 27.30 -1.38
C LEU A 264 17.64 27.73 -2.86
N MET A 265 17.05 26.92 -3.74
CA MET A 265 16.88 27.29 -5.15
C MET A 265 15.97 28.52 -5.31
N LEU A 266 14.88 28.59 -4.55
CA LEU A 266 13.95 29.71 -4.60
C LEU A 266 14.50 30.99 -3.95
N ASP A 267 15.44 30.86 -3.01
CA ASP A 267 16.12 32.01 -2.39
C ASP A 267 17.18 32.65 -3.29
N THR A 268 17.54 32.01 -4.41
CA THR A 268 18.49 32.56 -5.39
C THR A 268 17.95 33.84 -6.03
N HIS A 269 18.84 34.83 -6.26
CA HIS A 269 18.49 36.19 -6.75
C HIS A 269 17.54 36.20 -7.98
N LYS A 270 17.65 35.19 -8.84
CA LYS A 270 16.80 34.98 -10.04
C LYS A 270 15.29 34.83 -9.72
N TYR A 271 14.93 34.26 -8.56
CA TYR A 271 13.53 34.03 -8.17
C TYR A 271 13.06 34.97 -7.05
N ARG A 272 13.99 35.62 -6.35
CA ARG A 272 13.70 36.57 -5.26
C ARG A 272 13.52 38.01 -5.72
N SER A 273 14.30 38.48 -6.70
CA SER A 273 14.36 39.91 -7.08
C SER A 273 14.22 40.19 -8.58
N ALA A 274 14.16 39.16 -9.44
CA ALA A 274 13.96 39.36 -10.88
C ALA A 274 12.47 39.46 -11.27
N HIS A 275 12.19 39.68 -12.57
CA HIS A 275 10.83 39.69 -13.12
C HIS A 275 10.00 38.42 -12.81
N ASN A 276 10.65 37.31 -12.47
CA ASN A 276 10.03 36.04 -12.09
C ASN A 276 9.84 35.90 -10.57
N LYS A 277 9.55 36.99 -9.86
CA LYS A 277 9.34 36.99 -8.41
C LYS A 277 8.18 36.06 -8.04
N THR A 278 8.45 35.07 -7.20
CA THR A 278 7.42 34.15 -6.70
C THR A 278 6.62 34.82 -5.58
N SER A 279 5.28 34.84 -5.71
CA SER A 279 4.39 35.48 -4.72
C SER A 279 4.40 34.78 -3.36
N SER A 280 4.67 33.46 -3.33
CA SER A 280 4.87 32.70 -2.10
C SER A 280 5.80 31.50 -2.36
N PRO A 281 7.03 31.47 -1.80
CA PRO A 281 7.94 30.34 -1.92
C PRO A 281 7.49 29.12 -1.08
N LEU A 282 6.57 29.30 -0.13
CA LEU A 282 6.09 28.22 0.74
C LEU A 282 5.36 27.13 -0.05
N PHE A 283 4.49 27.52 -1.00
CA PHE A 283 3.68 26.56 -1.73
C PHE A 283 4.55 25.59 -2.58
N PRO A 284 5.49 26.06 -3.43
CA PRO A 284 6.39 25.16 -4.15
C PRO A 284 7.22 24.27 -3.23
N VAL A 285 7.72 24.79 -2.09
CA VAL A 285 8.51 24.00 -1.13
C VAL A 285 7.68 22.87 -0.52
N VAL A 286 6.44 23.15 -0.10
CA VAL A 286 5.52 22.13 0.43
C VAL A 286 5.20 21.07 -0.62
N VAL A 287 4.99 21.47 -1.88
CA VAL A 287 4.77 20.52 -2.98
C VAL A 287 6.01 19.65 -3.22
N CYS A 288 7.21 20.24 -3.26
CA CYS A 288 8.47 19.51 -3.38
C CYS A 288 8.70 18.54 -2.21
N TRP A 289 8.40 18.96 -0.98
CA TRP A 289 8.47 18.10 0.21
C TRP A 289 7.52 16.92 0.11
N ALA A 290 6.26 17.15 -0.28
CA ALA A 290 5.25 16.11 -0.43
C ALA A 290 5.65 15.10 -1.51
N LEU A 291 6.08 15.58 -2.69
CA LEU A 291 6.58 14.72 -3.76
C LEU A 291 7.83 13.93 -3.34
N GLY A 292 8.77 14.58 -2.65
CA GLY A 292 9.97 13.93 -2.11
C GLY A 292 9.62 12.83 -1.10
N TYR A 293 8.63 13.06 -0.23
CA TYR A 293 8.17 12.05 0.72
C TYR A 293 7.48 10.87 0.04
N ILE A 294 6.68 11.11 -1.01
CA ILE A 294 6.07 10.05 -1.81
C ILE A 294 7.18 9.20 -2.44
N VAL A 295 8.12 9.82 -3.14
CA VAL A 295 9.24 9.10 -3.79
C VAL A 295 10.05 8.32 -2.77
N ALA A 296 10.42 8.93 -1.64
CA ALA A 296 11.12 8.23 -0.57
C ALA A 296 10.33 7.02 -0.05
N THR A 297 9.02 7.14 0.11
CA THR A 297 8.16 6.02 0.52
C THR A 297 8.20 4.88 -0.50
N LEU A 298 8.18 5.16 -1.80
CA LEU A 298 8.24 4.14 -2.86
C LEU A 298 9.55 3.34 -2.82
N PHE A 299 10.69 4.02 -2.67
CA PHE A 299 12.00 3.36 -2.62
C PHE A 299 12.21 2.60 -1.31
N PHE A 300 11.83 3.19 -0.17
CA PHE A 300 11.98 2.53 1.13
C PHE A 300 11.03 1.32 1.28
N ALA A 301 9.92 1.26 0.54
CA ALA A 301 9.05 0.09 0.51
C ALA A 301 9.78 -1.19 0.04
N VAL A 302 10.77 -1.06 -0.86
CA VAL A 302 11.62 -2.18 -1.28
C VAL A 302 12.51 -2.67 -0.15
N VAL A 303 13.07 -1.73 0.62
CA VAL A 303 13.92 -2.04 1.77
C VAL A 303 13.11 -2.79 2.82
N GLU A 304 11.92 -2.30 3.14
CA GLU A 304 10.97 -3.00 4.01
C GLU A 304 10.66 -4.40 3.51
N MET A 305 10.34 -4.57 2.21
CA MET A 305 10.01 -5.87 1.64
C MET A 305 11.19 -6.84 1.77
N SER A 306 12.40 -6.33 1.58
CA SER A 306 13.64 -7.11 1.68
C SER A 306 13.90 -7.55 3.12
N ILE A 307 13.73 -6.64 4.09
CA ILE A 307 13.84 -6.96 5.52
C ILE A 307 12.85 -8.04 5.91
N ASP A 308 11.57 -7.85 5.58
CA ASP A 308 10.52 -8.82 5.91
C ASP A 308 10.82 -10.19 5.30
N THR A 309 11.28 -10.22 4.05
CA THR A 309 11.63 -11.45 3.35
C THR A 309 12.79 -12.18 4.01
N ILE A 310 13.85 -11.46 4.41
CA ILE A 310 15.01 -12.05 5.10
C ILE A 310 14.58 -12.60 6.46
N VAL A 311 13.78 -11.87 7.21
CA VAL A 311 13.30 -12.29 8.53
C VAL A 311 12.41 -13.52 8.42
N LEU A 312 11.45 -13.53 7.49
CA LEU A 312 10.57 -14.70 7.24
C LEU A 312 11.36 -15.91 6.72
N SER A 313 12.32 -15.70 5.82
CA SER A 313 13.18 -16.79 5.32
C SER A 313 14.03 -17.38 6.44
N PHE A 314 14.57 -16.54 7.33
CA PHE A 314 15.30 -16.98 8.52
C PHE A 314 14.43 -17.80 9.46
N CYS A 315 13.21 -17.34 9.75
CA CYS A 315 12.28 -18.09 10.60
C CYS A 315 11.93 -19.45 9.99
N GLN A 316 11.69 -19.49 8.67
CA GLN A 316 11.38 -20.73 7.96
C GLN A 316 12.58 -21.70 7.96
N ASP A 317 13.77 -21.21 7.63
CA ASP A 317 15.02 -21.96 7.66
C ASP A 317 15.30 -22.54 9.05
N SER A 318 15.12 -21.71 10.09
CA SER A 318 15.26 -22.16 11.46
C SER A 318 14.23 -23.23 11.85
N GLU A 319 13.00 -23.17 11.37
CA GLU A 319 11.96 -24.15 11.69
C GLU A 319 12.22 -25.49 10.99
N GLU A 320 12.67 -25.45 9.74
CA GLU A 320 13.02 -26.65 8.95
C GLU A 320 14.25 -27.38 9.52
N HIS A 321 15.18 -26.63 10.13
CA HIS A 321 16.44 -27.15 10.67
C HIS A 321 16.51 -27.16 12.21
N GLN A 322 15.40 -27.46 12.90
CA GLN A 322 15.36 -27.68 14.36
C GLN A 322 15.95 -26.55 15.22
N GLY A 323 15.83 -25.30 14.77
CA GLY A 323 16.29 -24.10 15.48
C GLY A 323 17.62 -23.52 14.99
N THR A 324 18.30 -24.17 14.02
CA THR A 324 19.58 -23.69 13.47
C THR A 324 19.43 -23.33 12.00
N ALA A 325 19.31 -22.04 11.69
CA ALA A 325 19.28 -21.55 10.30
C ALA A 325 20.59 -21.87 9.57
N GLN A 326 20.51 -22.58 8.43
CA GLN A 326 21.69 -23.03 7.68
C GLN A 326 22.10 -22.06 6.56
N TYR A 327 21.12 -21.37 5.97
CA TYR A 327 21.31 -20.52 4.79
C TYR A 327 21.52 -19.04 5.17
N ALA A 328 21.32 -18.70 6.45
CA ALA A 328 21.47 -17.34 6.94
C ALA A 328 22.92 -16.82 6.81
N PRO A 329 23.14 -15.59 6.30
CA PRO A 329 24.46 -14.99 6.29
C PRO A 329 25.05 -14.87 7.72
N PRO A 330 26.38 -15.02 7.91
CA PRO A 330 26.99 -15.00 9.24
C PRO A 330 26.66 -13.75 10.06
N LEU A 331 26.64 -12.58 9.42
CA LEU A 331 26.28 -11.30 10.05
C LEU A 331 24.84 -11.30 10.62
N LEU A 332 23.93 -12.00 9.95
CA LEU A 332 22.53 -12.13 10.39
C LEU A 332 22.45 -13.07 11.60
N ILE A 333 23.16 -14.21 11.56
CA ILE A 333 23.21 -15.19 12.65
C ILE A 333 23.80 -14.56 13.91
N GLU A 334 24.95 -13.88 13.80
CA GLU A 334 25.64 -13.25 14.93
C GLU A 334 24.70 -12.26 15.65
N THR A 335 24.06 -11.37 14.89
CA THR A 335 23.20 -10.37 15.52
C THR A 335 21.92 -10.95 16.12
N LEU A 336 21.32 -11.97 15.48
CA LEU A 336 20.13 -12.63 16.01
C LEU A 336 20.45 -13.49 17.24
N THR A 337 21.67 -14.04 17.31
CA THR A 337 22.16 -14.82 18.45
C THR A 337 22.43 -13.91 19.65
N ASP A 338 23.16 -12.80 19.46
CA ASP A 338 23.39 -11.78 20.50
C ASP A 338 22.07 -11.25 21.10
N GLN A 339 21.05 -11.08 20.26
CA GLN A 339 19.73 -10.63 20.72
C GLN A 339 18.99 -11.70 21.51
N ASN A 340 19.11 -12.98 21.15
CA ASN A 340 18.54 -14.09 21.92
C ASN A 340 19.22 -14.21 23.30
N GLU A 341 20.53 -14.02 23.38
CA GLU A 341 21.27 -14.04 24.65
C GLU A 341 20.87 -12.88 25.56
N MET A 342 20.80 -11.66 25.02
CA MET A 342 20.30 -10.50 25.76
C MET A 342 18.87 -10.72 26.27
N GLN A 343 18.01 -11.38 25.49
CA GLN A 343 16.64 -11.67 25.89
C GLN A 343 16.57 -12.70 27.04
N ARG A 344 17.38 -13.77 26.99
CA ARG A 344 17.54 -14.72 28.10
C ARG A 344 18.00 -14.04 29.37
N LEU A 345 18.91 -13.07 29.26
CA LEU A 345 19.40 -12.29 30.41
C LEU A 345 18.32 -11.36 30.99
N THR A 346 17.47 -10.75 30.15
CA THR A 346 16.38 -9.88 30.62
C THR A 346 15.14 -10.63 31.14
N GLN A 347 14.93 -11.88 30.72
CA GLN A 347 13.77 -12.65 31.19
C GLN A 347 14.00 -13.31 32.56
N GLY A 348 15.24 -13.40 33.05
CA GLY A 348 15.56 -14.02 34.35
C GLY A 348 15.15 -15.51 34.42
N PRO A 349 15.67 -16.29 35.38
CA PRO A 349 15.29 -17.69 35.56
C PRO A 349 13.82 -17.87 35.96
#